data_AF-A0A2U0AHS6-F1
#
_entry.id   AF-A0A2U0AHS6-F1
#
_cell.length_a   1.000
_cell.length_b   1.000
_cell.length_c   1.000
_cell.angle_alpha   90.00
_cell.angle_beta   90.00
_cell.angle_gamma   90.00
#
_symmetry.space_group_name_H-M   'P 1'
#
loop_
_entity.id
_entity.type
_entity.pdbx_description
1 polymer ?
#
loop_
_entity_poly.entity_id
_entity_poly.type
_entity_poly.pdbx_seq_one_letter_code
_entity_poly.pdbx_strand_id
1 'polypeptide(L)'
;MNILLKLLLLFGLISSFTLTAEVKNEPIGPLAPDPGLDARLVSLGDKLFHDTRLSQDNSISCASCHILSTGGTDDKKNSVGIGGSVGNI
;
A
#
# COMPACT_ATOMS: atom_id res chain seq x y z
N MET A 1 -7.91 9.63 55.27
CA MET A 1 -9.06 9.75 54.33
C MET A 1 -8.79 10.70 53.16
N ASN A 2 -8.13 11.84 53.38
CA ASN A 2 -8.08 12.91 52.37
C ASN A 2 -6.96 12.77 51.31
N ILE A 3 -5.94 11.94 51.58
CA ILE A 3 -4.81 11.71 50.66
C ILE A 3 -5.19 10.70 49.57
N LEU A 4 -5.88 9.61 49.93
CA LEU A 4 -6.34 8.60 48.96
C LEU A 4 -7.39 9.17 48.00
N LEU A 5 -8.29 10.02 48.50
CA LEU A 5 -9.27 10.74 47.69
C LEU A 5 -8.63 11.76 46.74
N LYS A 6 -7.57 12.45 47.19
CA LYS A 6 -6.77 13.36 46.34
C LYS A 6 -5.98 12.61 45.26
N LEU A 7 -5.44 11.43 45.56
CA LEU A 7 -4.73 10.57 44.59
C LEU A 7 -5.67 10.02 43.52
N LEU A 8 -6.87 9.58 43.89
CA LEU A 8 -7.90 9.12 42.94
C LEU A 8 -8.39 10.24 42.01
N LEU A 9 -8.57 11.45 42.55
CA LEU A 9 -8.93 12.64 41.76
C LEU A 9 -7.79 13.04 40.81
N LEU A 10 -6.53 12.99 41.26
CA LEU A 10 -5.37 13.31 40.43
C LEU A 10 -5.14 12.27 39.32
N PHE A 11 -5.39 10.98 39.59
CA PHE A 11 -5.28 9.91 38.59
C PHE A 11 -6.38 9.96 37.53
N GLY A 12 -7.60 10.34 37.91
CA GLY A 12 -8.71 10.56 36.98
C GLY A 12 -8.50 11.74 36.02
N LEU A 13 -7.79 12.79 36.47
CA LEU A 13 -7.50 13.99 35.66
C LEU A 13 -6.43 13.79 34.59
N ILE A 14 -5.54 12.79 34.72
CA ILE A 14 -4.44 12.55 33.78
C ILE A 14 -4.87 11.59 32.64
N SER A 15 -6.01 10.91 32.79
CA SER A 15 -6.46 9.84 31.87
C SER A 15 -7.05 10.35 30.54
N SER A 16 -7.22 11.67 30.36
CA SER A 16 -7.93 12.26 29.22
C SER A 16 -7.03 12.97 28.20
N PHE A 17 -5.70 12.77 28.26
CA PHE A 17 -4.80 13.32 27.25
C PHE A 17 -4.84 12.46 25.98
N THR A 18 -5.91 12.59 25.20
CA THR A 18 -5.91 12.14 23.80
C THR A 18 -5.02 13.09 23.01
N LEU A 19 -3.81 12.64 22.68
CA LEU A 19 -2.92 13.34 21.76
C LEU A 19 -3.53 13.30 20.36
N THR A 20 -4.36 14.28 20.02
CA THR A 20 -4.85 14.45 18.64
C THR A 20 -3.71 15.05 17.83
N ALA A 21 -3.06 14.26 16.99
CA ALA A 21 -2.11 14.78 16.01
C ALA A 21 -2.88 15.73 15.07
N GLU A 22 -2.55 17.02 15.11
CA GLU A 22 -3.07 18.01 14.18
C GLU A 22 -2.51 17.69 12.78
N VAL A 23 -3.37 17.26 11.86
CA VAL A 23 -2.97 17.06 10.46
C VAL A 23 -2.80 18.45 9.83
N LYS A 24 -1.58 18.96 9.88
CA LYS A 24 -1.21 20.24 9.26
C LYS A 24 -1.44 20.16 7.74
N ASN A 25 -1.99 21.21 7.16
CA ASN A 25 -2.31 21.28 5.74
C ASN A 25 -1.04 21.52 4.90
N GLU A 26 -0.20 20.49 4.79
CA GLU A 26 1.05 20.48 4.02
C GLU A 26 0.81 19.98 2.58
N PRO A 27 1.70 20.32 1.61
CA PRO A 27 1.55 19.89 0.21
C PRO A 27 1.56 18.37 0.00
N ILE A 28 2.09 17.61 0.97
CA ILE A 28 2.14 16.16 0.94
C ILE A 28 1.47 15.64 2.21
N GLY A 29 0.49 14.75 2.01
CA GLY A 29 -0.19 14.05 3.09
C GLY A 29 0.17 12.56 3.15
N PRO A 30 -0.26 11.87 4.22
CA PRO A 30 -0.22 10.41 4.27
C PRO A 30 -0.98 9.77 3.10
N LEU A 31 -0.61 8.55 2.74
CA LEU A 31 -1.39 7.75 1.80
C LEU A 31 -2.78 7.47 2.37
N ALA A 32 -3.77 7.42 1.48
CA ALA A 32 -5.11 6.99 1.86
C ALA A 32 -5.07 5.55 2.42
N PRO A 33 -5.91 5.23 3.42
CA PRO A 33 -6.04 3.87 3.92
C PRO A 33 -6.55 2.93 2.81
N ASP A 34 -6.36 1.62 3.00
CA ASP A 34 -6.87 0.59 2.11
C ASP A 34 -8.39 0.78 1.90
N PRO A 35 -8.87 0.87 0.64
CA PRO A 35 -10.29 1.03 0.33
C PRO A 35 -11.16 -0.19 0.69
N GLY A 36 -10.57 -1.34 1.06
CA GLY A 36 -11.31 -2.53 1.48
C GLY A 36 -11.96 -3.28 0.31
N LEU A 37 -11.15 -3.70 -0.65
CA LEU A 37 -11.60 -4.44 -1.84
C LEU A 37 -12.11 -5.86 -1.51
N ASP A 38 -13.01 -6.42 -2.34
CA ASP A 38 -13.44 -7.82 -2.21
C ASP A 38 -12.23 -8.75 -2.37
N ALA A 39 -11.91 -9.51 -1.31
CA ALA A 39 -10.77 -10.42 -1.28
C ALA A 39 -10.78 -11.46 -2.41
N ARG A 40 -11.95 -11.85 -2.92
CA ARG A 40 -12.08 -12.77 -4.07
C ARG A 40 -11.62 -12.10 -5.37
N LEU A 41 -11.94 -10.82 -5.54
CA LEU A 41 -11.46 -10.04 -6.68
C LEU A 41 -9.95 -9.80 -6.59
N VAL A 42 -9.43 -9.50 -5.39
CA VAL A 42 -7.99 -9.36 -5.16
C VAL A 42 -7.26 -10.66 -5.49
N SER A 43 -7.75 -11.81 -5.02
CA SER A 43 -7.14 -13.12 -5.33
C SER A 43 -7.22 -13.48 -6.80
N LEU A 44 -8.32 -13.15 -7.49
CA LEU A 44 -8.41 -13.32 -8.94
C LEU A 44 -7.43 -12.41 -9.67
N GLY A 45 -7.34 -11.14 -9.29
CA GLY A 45 -6.42 -10.16 -9.86
C GLY A 45 -4.98 -10.59 -9.72
N ASP A 46 -4.58 -11.10 -8.56
CA ASP A 46 -3.23 -11.63 -8.32
C ASP A 46 -2.89 -12.77 -9.29
N LYS A 47 -3.82 -13.71 -9.51
CA LYS A 47 -3.63 -14.78 -10.50
C LYS A 47 -3.45 -14.21 -11.90
N LEU A 48 -4.29 -13.27 -12.31
CA LEU A 48 -4.23 -12.66 -13.64
C LEU A 48 -2.95 -11.83 -13.84
N PHE A 49 -2.49 -11.12 -12.81
CA PHE A 49 -1.26 -10.32 -12.84
C PHE A 49 -0.02 -11.17 -13.17
N HIS A 50 -0.03 -12.43 -12.76
CA HIS A 50 1.05 -13.39 -12.99
C HIS A 50 0.78 -14.36 -14.16
N ASP A 51 -0.39 -14.28 -14.81
CA ASP A 51 -0.76 -15.23 -15.86
C ASP A 51 -0.17 -14.84 -17.21
N THR A 52 0.82 -15.60 -17.69
CA THR A 52 1.43 -15.31 -18.98
C THR A 52 0.52 -15.62 -20.17
N ARG A 53 -0.55 -16.40 -19.97
CA ARG A 53 -1.50 -16.74 -21.05
C ARG A 53 -2.28 -15.53 -21.58
N LEU A 54 -2.16 -14.40 -20.88
CA LEU A 54 -2.70 -13.12 -21.33
C LEU A 54 -1.82 -12.42 -22.38
N SER A 55 -0.56 -12.85 -22.58
CA SER A 55 0.26 -12.39 -23.71
C SER A 55 -0.03 -13.20 -24.98
N GLN A 56 0.23 -12.59 -26.14
CA GLN A 56 -0.02 -13.21 -27.45
C GLN A 56 0.71 -14.55 -27.65
N ASP A 57 1.86 -14.73 -27.00
CA ASP A 57 2.76 -15.87 -27.15
C ASP A 57 2.97 -16.67 -25.85
N ASN A 58 2.19 -16.38 -24.80
CA ASN A 58 2.32 -16.95 -23.46
C ASN A 58 3.67 -16.69 -22.74
N SER A 59 4.49 -15.74 -23.19
CA SER A 59 5.84 -15.49 -22.64
C SER A 59 5.91 -14.44 -21.52
N ILE A 60 4.96 -13.52 -21.43
CA ILE A 60 5.01 -12.40 -20.48
C ILE A 60 3.69 -12.19 -19.75
N SER A 61 3.75 -11.61 -18.55
CA SER A 61 2.59 -11.19 -17.75
C SER A 61 2.80 -9.75 -17.27
N CYS A 62 1.86 -9.21 -16.50
CA CYS A 62 2.05 -7.91 -15.83
C CYS A 62 3.29 -7.96 -14.91
N ALA A 63 3.46 -9.07 -14.18
CA ALA A 63 4.58 -9.30 -13.27
C ALA A 63 5.96 -9.37 -13.97
N SER A 64 6.00 -9.57 -15.29
CA SER A 64 7.28 -9.58 -16.04
C SER A 64 7.96 -8.22 -16.09
N CYS A 65 7.16 -7.13 -16.07
CA CYS A 65 7.68 -5.75 -16.10
C CYS A 65 7.37 -4.98 -14.80
N HIS A 66 6.28 -5.33 -14.10
CA HIS A 66 5.89 -4.70 -12.83
C HIS A 66 6.25 -5.58 -11.64
N ILE A 67 7.55 -5.71 -11.38
CA ILE A 67 8.06 -6.61 -10.35
C ILE A 67 7.82 -6.00 -8.96
N LEU A 68 6.90 -6.57 -8.19
CA LEU A 68 6.49 -6.01 -6.89
C LEU A 68 7.64 -5.99 -5.86
N SER A 69 8.62 -6.91 -5.95
CA SER A 69 9.79 -6.93 -5.07
C SER A 69 10.79 -5.80 -5.32
N THR A 70 10.71 -5.12 -6.45
CA THR A 70 11.55 -3.97 -6.83
C THR A 70 10.74 -2.69 -6.96
N GLY A 71 9.62 -2.58 -6.23
CA GLY A 71 8.77 -1.38 -6.23
C GLY A 71 7.80 -1.30 -7.41
N GLY A 72 7.54 -2.41 -8.11
CA GLY A 72 6.56 -2.49 -9.19
C GLY A 72 7.09 -2.10 -10.56
N THR A 73 8.41 -2.20 -10.78
CA THR A 73 9.10 -1.87 -12.03
C THR A 73 10.21 -2.87 -12.34
N ASP A 74 10.66 -2.93 -13.59
CA ASP A 74 11.75 -3.79 -14.06
C ASP A 74 13.12 -3.09 -14.05
N ASP A 75 13.18 -1.86 -13.53
CA ASP A 75 14.36 -1.00 -13.47
C ASP A 75 15.05 -0.77 -14.83
N LYS A 76 14.30 -0.87 -15.92
CA LYS A 76 14.79 -0.56 -17.27
C LYS A 76 14.33 0.82 -17.70
N LYS A 77 15.08 1.43 -18.63
CA LYS A 77 14.62 2.65 -19.32
C LYS A 77 13.28 2.39 -20.01
N ASN A 78 13.24 1.32 -20.81
CA ASN A 78 12.07 0.84 -21.52
C ASN A 78 11.98 -0.68 -21.30
N SER A 79 10.77 -1.19 -21.03
CA SER A 79 10.53 -2.62 -20.85
C SER A 79 10.71 -3.41 -22.14
N VAL A 80 11.02 -4.69 -22.00
CA VAL A 80 11.16 -5.65 -23.10
C VAL A 80 9.91 -6.53 -23.16
N GLY A 81 9.16 -6.43 -24.25
CA GLY A 81 7.96 -7.21 -24.52
C GLY A 81 8.20 -8.44 -25.38
N ILE A 82 7.11 -8.91 -26.00
CA ILE A 82 7.07 -10.11 -26.85
C ILE A 82 8.15 -10.04 -27.95
N GLY A 83 8.84 -11.16 -28.16
CA GLY A 83 9.89 -11.28 -29.19
C GLY A 83 11.11 -10.39 -28.94
N GLY A 84 11.32 -9.87 -27.73
CA GLY A 84 12.41 -8.95 -27.42
C GLY A 84 12.14 -7.51 -27.83
N SER A 85 10.89 -7.18 -28.17
CA SER A 85 10.51 -5.82 -28.60
C SER A 85 10.67 -4.83 -27.46
N VAL A 86 11.42 -3.74 -27.67
CA VAL A 86 11.59 -2.68 -26.66
C VAL A 86 10.57 -1.59 -26.91
N GLY A 87 10.00 -0.99 -25.85
CA GLY A 87 9.11 0.18 -25.98
C GLY A 87 9.81 1.38 -26.66
N ASN A 88 9.03 2.20 -27.38
CA ASN A 88 9.56 3.25 -28.29
C ASN A 88 9.25 4.69 -27.88
N ILE A 89 8.86 4.92 -26.62
CA ILE A 89 8.60 6.26 -26.07
C ILE A 89 9.90 7.01 -25.77
#